data_AF-A0A317F7X4-F1
#
_entry.id   AF-A0A317F7X4-F1
#
_cell.length_a   1.000
_cell.length_b   1.000
_cell.length_c   1.000
_cell.angle_alpha   90.00
_cell.angle_beta   90.00
_cell.angle_gamma   90.00
#
_symmetry.space_group_name_H-M   'P 1'
#
loop_
_entity.id
_entity.type
_entity.pdbx_description
1 polymer ?
#
loop_
_entity_poly.entity_id
_entity_poly.type
_entity_poly.pdbx_seq_one_letter_code
_entity_poly.pdbx_strand_id
1 'polypeptide(L)'
;MTWSHRLILALLLLFEPEWRAFTGRAGLGRVFWVYGVLVSSGLALLFLLAREAQRIDVQQLLLVVMLLYTGLILVAVWRCAGPAAPPWGQIARALTVAWALNVLLLIGFLQIDLAVAWLGGSAS
;
A
#
# COMPACT_ATOMS: atom_id res chain seq x y z
N MET A 1 -20.72 15.71 -25.25
CA MET A 1 -19.46 14.96 -25.07
C MET A 1 -18.48 15.76 -24.20
N THR A 2 -18.87 16.06 -22.96
CA THR A 2 -18.16 17.00 -22.05
C THR A 2 -17.95 16.43 -20.64
N TRP A 3 -18.67 15.37 -20.28
CA TRP A 3 -18.60 14.70 -18.98
C TRP A 3 -17.30 13.92 -18.78
N SER A 4 -16.79 13.27 -19.82
CA SER A 4 -15.58 12.44 -19.75
C SER A 4 -14.35 13.27 -19.38
N HIS A 5 -14.24 14.51 -19.87
CA HIS A 5 -13.09 15.37 -19.59
C HIS A 5 -13.09 15.90 -18.15
N ARG A 6 -14.27 16.22 -17.60
CA ARG A 6 -14.39 16.66 -16.20
C ARG A 6 -14.10 15.52 -15.22
N LEU A 7 -14.48 14.29 -15.57
CA LEU A 7 -14.12 13.09 -14.80
C LEU A 7 -12.63 12.79 -14.88
N ILE A 8 -12.02 12.85 -16.07
CA ILE A 8 -10.57 12.66 -16.23
C ILE A 8 -9.81 13.74 -15.46
N LEU A 9 -10.23 15.00 -15.52
CA LEU A 9 -9.62 16.08 -14.75
C LEU A 9 -9.83 15.91 -13.23
N ALA A 10 -11.00 15.47 -12.79
CA ALA A 10 -11.25 15.18 -11.38
C ALA A 10 -10.40 14.01 -10.87
N LEU A 11 -10.26 12.95 -11.67
CA LEU A 11 -9.37 11.82 -11.38
C LEU A 11 -7.91 12.28 -11.35
N LEU A 12 -7.46 13.05 -12.34
CA LEU A 12 -6.09 13.57 -12.36
C LEU A 12 -5.81 14.51 -11.18
N LEU A 13 -6.78 15.31 -10.74
CA LEU A 13 -6.65 16.18 -9.57
C LEU A 13 -6.67 15.38 -8.25
N LEU A 14 -7.45 14.30 -8.19
CA LEU A 14 -7.46 13.37 -7.07
C LEU A 14 -6.15 12.60 -6.98
N PHE A 15 -5.58 12.18 -8.12
CA PHE A 15 -4.33 11.42 -8.22
C PHE A 15 -3.07 12.29 -8.36
N GLU A 16 -3.21 13.61 -8.43
CA GLU A 16 -2.11 14.58 -8.59
C GLU A 16 -1.13 14.52 -7.40
N PRO A 17 -1.59 14.45 -6.14
CA PRO A 17 -0.71 14.24 -4.98
C PRO A 17 0.08 12.92 -5.02
N GLU A 18 -0.55 11.84 -5.49
CA GLU A 18 -0.01 10.49 -5.61
C GLU A 18 0.99 10.43 -6.76
N TRP A 19 0.65 11.07 -7.89
CA TRP A 19 1.52 11.19 -9.04
C TRP A 19 2.77 12.01 -8.72
N ARG A 20 2.63 13.10 -7.97
CA ARG A 20 3.77 13.87 -7.45
C ARG A 20 4.67 13.06 -6.53
N ALA A 21 4.09 12.24 -5.65
CA ALA A 21 4.86 11.32 -4.81
C ALA A 21 5.60 10.27 -5.65
N PHE A 22 4.92 9.65 -6.61
CA PHE A 22 5.51 8.64 -7.47
C PHE A 22 6.61 9.21 -8.37
N THR A 23 6.47 10.44 -8.86
CA THR A 23 7.49 11.10 -9.71
C THR A 23 8.66 11.71 -8.94
N GLY A 24 8.71 11.57 -7.61
CA GLY A 24 9.82 12.09 -6.79
C GLY A 24 9.70 13.58 -6.48
N ARG A 25 8.56 14.22 -6.75
CA ARG A 25 8.34 15.67 -6.60
C ARG A 25 7.69 16.05 -5.27
N ALA A 26 7.30 15.06 -4.45
CA ALA A 26 6.77 15.29 -3.11
C ALA A 26 7.89 15.27 -2.06
N GLY A 27 7.64 15.93 -0.92
CA GLY A 27 8.56 15.87 0.22
C GLY A 27 8.62 14.47 0.84
N LEU A 28 9.84 13.97 1.10
CA LEU A 28 10.07 12.63 1.66
C LEU A 28 9.26 12.38 2.94
N GLY A 29 9.20 13.35 3.86
CA GLY A 29 8.47 13.20 5.11
C GLY A 29 6.97 12.94 4.90
N ARG A 30 6.36 13.64 3.93
CA ARG A 30 4.95 13.40 3.56
C ARG A 30 4.77 12.02 2.96
N VAL A 31 5.68 11.61 2.07
CA VAL A 31 5.59 10.30 1.42
C VAL A 31 5.73 9.17 2.42
N PHE A 32 6.69 9.30 3.35
CA PHE A 32 6.93 8.31 4.37
C PHE A 32 5.77 8.22 5.38
N TRP A 33 5.35 9.33 5.98
CA TRP A 33 4.35 9.31 7.04
C TRP A 33 2.92 9.13 6.55
N VAL A 34 2.52 9.86 5.50
CA VAL A 34 1.12 9.80 5.03
C VAL A 34 0.93 8.53 4.21
N TYR A 35 1.69 8.38 3.13
CA TYR A 35 1.49 7.25 2.25
C TYR A 35 2.12 5.97 2.82
N GLY A 36 3.33 6.04 3.38
CA GLY A 36 4.00 4.87 3.94
C GLY A 36 3.35 4.34 5.21
N VAL A 37 3.02 5.20 6.18
CA VAL A 37 2.47 4.78 7.47
C VAL A 37 0.94 4.85 7.48
N LEU A 38 0.35 6.04 7.37
CA LEU A 38 -1.08 6.23 7.62
C LEU A 38 -1.97 5.44 6.65
N VAL A 39 -1.69 5.51 5.35
CA VAL A 39 -2.48 4.75 4.34
C VAL A 39 -2.27 3.25 4.49
N SER A 40 -1.04 2.78 4.73
CA SER A 40 -0.76 1.36 4.97
C SER A 40 -1.49 0.84 6.21
N SER A 41 -1.52 1.62 7.29
CA SER A 41 -2.30 1.28 8.49
C SER A 41 -3.80 1.24 8.21
N GLY A 42 -4.31 2.14 7.36
CA GLY A 42 -5.69 2.10 6.89
C GLY A 42 -6.03 0.81 6.12
N LEU A 43 -5.15 0.38 5.20
CA LEU A 43 -5.31 -0.88 4.48
C LEU A 43 -5.29 -2.09 5.44
N ALA A 44 -4.39 -2.08 6.42
CA ALA A 44 -4.33 -3.12 7.45
C ALA A 44 -5.62 -3.16 8.30
N LEU A 45 -6.16 -2.00 8.68
CA LEU A 45 -7.42 -1.91 9.41
C LEU A 45 -8.59 -2.47 8.57
N LEU A 46 -8.68 -2.09 7.29
CA LEU A 46 -9.70 -2.65 6.39
C LEU A 46 -9.59 -4.17 6.28
N PHE A 47 -8.36 -4.70 6.26
CA PHE A 47 -8.15 -6.14 6.26
C PHE A 47 -8.66 -6.81 7.54
N LEU A 48 -8.39 -6.21 8.71
CA LEU A 48 -8.90 -6.71 10.00
C LEU A 48 -10.43 -6.70 10.04
N LEU A 49 -11.08 -5.63 9.55
CA LEU A 49 -12.53 -5.55 9.46
C LEU A 49 -13.11 -6.60 8.50
N ALA A 50 -12.47 -6.83 7.36
CA ALA A 50 -12.86 -7.89 6.42
C ALA A 50 -12.70 -9.29 7.03
N ARG A 51 -11.69 -9.48 7.89
CA ARG A 51 -11.50 -10.72 8.65
C ARG A 51 -12.61 -10.93 9.68
N GLU A 52 -12.96 -9.90 10.44
CA GLU A 52 -14.05 -9.96 11.41
C GLU A 52 -15.39 -10.26 10.73
N ALA A 53 -15.65 -9.66 9.57
CA ALA A 53 -16.82 -9.93 8.75
C ALA A 53 -16.78 -11.28 7.99
N GLN A 54 -15.71 -12.09 8.14
CA GLN A 54 -15.51 -13.37 7.45
C GLN A 54 -15.59 -13.27 5.91
N ARG A 55 -15.28 -12.09 5.34
CA ARG A 55 -15.33 -11.81 3.90
C ARG A 55 -14.03 -12.20 3.22
N ILE A 56 -13.90 -13.48 2.83
CA ILE A 56 -12.68 -14.03 2.21
C ILE A 56 -12.34 -13.34 0.88
N ASP A 57 -13.38 -13.00 0.09
CA ASP A 57 -13.27 -12.25 -1.16
C ASP A 57 -12.56 -10.91 -0.96
N VAL A 58 -13.01 -10.16 0.06
CA VAL A 58 -12.46 -8.84 0.39
C VAL A 58 -11.04 -8.97 0.97
N GLN A 59 -10.79 -9.99 1.79
CA GLN A 59 -9.45 -10.26 2.33
C GLN A 59 -8.44 -10.50 1.20
N GLN A 60 -8.76 -11.36 0.23
CA GLN A 60 -7.89 -11.65 -0.91
C GLN A 60 -7.60 -10.40 -1.74
N LEU A 61 -8.64 -9.62 -2.05
CA LEU A 61 -8.49 -8.35 -2.77
C LEU A 61 -7.56 -7.38 -2.00
N LEU A 62 -7.75 -7.23 -0.69
CA LEU A 62 -6.94 -6.34 0.14
C LEU A 62 -5.48 -6.80 0.24
N LEU A 63 -5.19 -8.10 0.26
CA LEU A 63 -3.81 -8.60 0.22
C LEU A 63 -3.11 -8.23 -1.10
N VAL A 64 -3.80 -8.37 -2.24
CA VAL A 64 -3.27 -7.95 -3.54
C VAL A 64 -3.05 -6.44 -3.59
N VAL A 65 -4.02 -5.65 -3.12
CA VAL A 65 -3.91 -4.19 -3.05
C VAL A 65 -2.73 -3.78 -2.17
N MET A 66 -2.57 -4.38 -0.99
CA MET A 66 -1.49 -4.08 -0.05
C MET A 66 -0.12 -4.39 -0.65
N LEU A 67 0.01 -5.50 -1.39
CA LEU A 67 1.25 -5.86 -2.09
C LEU A 67 1.61 -4.83 -3.17
N LEU A 68 0.67 -4.51 -4.06
CA LEU A 68 0.88 -3.54 -5.13
C LEU A 68 1.20 -2.15 -4.57
N TYR A 69 0.44 -1.72 -3.57
CA TYR A 69 0.62 -0.44 -2.90
C TYR A 69 2.01 -0.33 -2.25
N THR A 70 2.45 -1.39 -1.58
CA THR A 70 3.78 -1.43 -0.95
C THR A 70 4.90 -1.26 -1.99
N GLY A 71 4.77 -1.89 -3.16
CA GLY A 71 5.71 -1.69 -4.28
C GLY A 71 5.74 -0.24 -4.78
N LEU A 72 4.57 0.39 -4.91
CA LEU A 72 4.49 1.80 -5.32
C LEU A 72 5.13 2.74 -4.30
N ILE A 73 4.92 2.49 -3.01
CA ILE A 73 5.53 3.27 -1.92
C ILE A 73 7.04 3.11 -1.90
N LEU A 74 7.54 1.89 -2.12
CA LEU A 74 8.98 1.66 -2.22
C LEU A 74 9.59 2.54 -3.32
N VAL A 75 8.99 2.57 -4.52
CA VAL A 75 9.45 3.42 -5.62
C VAL A 75 9.36 4.90 -5.28
N ALA A 76 8.23 5.35 -4.70
CA ALA A 76 8.01 6.75 -4.35
C ALA A 76 9.02 7.25 -3.29
N VAL A 77 9.26 6.47 -2.24
CA VAL A 77 10.26 6.77 -1.20
C VAL A 77 11.66 6.84 -1.80
N TRP A 78 12.03 5.88 -2.65
CA TRP A 78 13.35 5.87 -3.28
C TRP A 78 13.61 7.11 -4.14
N ARG A 79 12.61 7.54 -4.92
CA ARG A 79 12.67 8.75 -5.75
C ARG A 79 12.68 10.04 -4.93
N CYS A 80 11.87 10.13 -3.88
CA CYS A 80 11.79 11.31 -3.02
C CYS A 80 12.96 11.43 -2.02
N ALA A 81 13.73 10.36 -1.80
CA ALA A 81 14.82 10.34 -0.82
C ALA A 81 16.09 11.05 -1.28
N GLY A 82 16.30 11.24 -2.59
CA GLY A 82 17.52 11.87 -3.13
C GLY A 82 17.74 13.31 -2.62
N PRO A 83 16.71 14.18 -2.67
CA PRO A 83 16.81 15.56 -2.18
C PRO A 83 16.78 15.72 -0.65
N ALA A 84 16.58 14.64 0.12
CA ALA A 84 16.40 14.74 1.56
C ALA A 84 17.75 14.97 2.27
N ALA A 85 17.74 15.80 3.32
CA ALA A 85 18.92 16.01 4.16
C ALA A 85 19.40 14.67 4.76
N PRO A 86 20.72 14.38 4.75
CA PRO A 86 21.27 13.25 5.49
C PRO A 86 20.94 13.37 6.99
N PRO A 87 20.64 12.26 7.71
CA PRO A 87 20.60 10.86 7.26
C PRO A 87 19.20 10.38 6.78
N TRP A 88 18.21 11.28 6.73
CA TRP A 88 16.79 10.94 6.63
C TRP A 88 16.42 10.14 5.38
N GLY A 89 17.05 10.44 4.23
CA GLY A 89 16.83 9.70 2.99
C GLY A 89 17.22 8.22 3.09
N GLN A 90 18.35 7.92 3.75
CA GLN A 90 18.82 6.54 3.93
C GLN A 90 17.95 5.78 4.93
N ILE A 91 17.60 6.43 6.05
CA ILE A 91 16.71 5.86 7.07
C ILE A 91 15.35 5.52 6.44
N ALA A 92 14.75 6.45 5.70
CA ALA A 92 13.46 6.21 5.04
C ALA A 92 13.52 5.02 4.07
N ARG A 93 14.57 4.92 3.24
CA ARG A 93 14.75 3.77 2.34
C ARG A 93 14.87 2.45 3.10
N ALA A 94 15.70 2.40 4.14
CA ALA A 94 15.91 1.20 4.94
C ALA A 94 14.60 0.75 5.63
N LEU A 95 13.88 1.68 6.26
CA LEU A 95 12.60 1.40 6.91
C LEU A 95 11.54 0.94 5.90
N THR A 96 11.45 1.55 4.72
CA THR A 96 10.48 1.13 3.71
C THR A 96 10.82 -0.24 3.11
N VAL A 97 12.11 -0.60 2.96
CA VAL A 97 12.52 -1.96 2.55
C VAL A 97 12.16 -2.98 3.64
N ALA A 98 12.47 -2.69 4.90
CA ALA A 98 12.13 -3.57 6.02
C ALA A 98 10.60 -3.78 6.12
N TRP A 99 9.83 -2.71 5.95
CA TRP A 99 8.36 -2.79 5.87
C TRP A 99 7.89 -3.65 4.70
N ALA A 100 8.47 -3.49 3.51
CA ALA A 100 8.08 -4.28 2.35
C ALA A 100 8.34 -5.78 2.54
N LEU A 101 9.48 -6.14 3.16
CA LEU A 101 9.76 -7.52 3.54
C LEU A 101 8.76 -8.04 4.58
N ASN A 102 8.40 -7.23 5.57
CA ASN A 102 7.38 -7.58 6.55
C ASN A 102 6.01 -7.85 5.89
N VAL A 103 5.59 -6.99 4.95
CA VAL A 103 4.35 -7.18 4.19
C VAL A 103 4.38 -8.48 3.39
N LEU A 104 5.50 -8.81 2.73
CA LEU A 104 5.64 -10.08 2.01
C LEU A 104 5.47 -11.29 2.92
N LEU A 105 6.13 -11.27 4.09
CA LEU A 105 6.01 -12.33 5.08
C LEU A 105 4.57 -12.44 5.62
N LEU A 106 3.97 -11.31 5.99
CA LEU A 106 2.60 -11.24 6.50
C LEU A 106 1.61 -11.80 5.48
N ILE A 107 1.69 -11.37 4.22
CA ILE A 107 0.84 -11.89 3.13
C ILE A 107 1.06 -13.39 2.96
N GLY A 108 2.31 -13.86 2.98
CA GLY A 108 2.64 -15.28 2.89
C GLY A 108 1.95 -16.11 3.97
N PHE A 109 2.05 -15.70 5.24
CA PHE A 109 1.39 -16.38 6.36
C PHE A 109 -0.13 -16.33 6.23
N LEU A 110 -0.71 -15.17 5.90
CA LEU A 110 -2.17 -15.04 5.75
C LEU A 110 -2.72 -15.87 4.59
N GLN A 111 -1.97 -16.02 3.49
CA GLN A 111 -2.37 -16.89 2.38
C GLN A 111 -2.35 -18.37 2.78
N ILE A 112 -1.37 -18.80 3.59
CA ILE A 112 -1.35 -20.16 4.15
C ILE A 112 -2.58 -20.38 5.05
N ASP A 113 -2.86 -19.46 5.97
CA ASP A 113 -4.02 -19.55 6.88
C ASP A 113 -5.34 -19.65 6.09
N LEU A 114 -5.50 -18.83 5.05
CA LEU A 114 -6.68 -18.86 4.18
C LEU A 114 -6.79 -20.16 3.39
N ALA A 115 -5.68 -20.70 2.89
CA ALA A 115 -5.66 -21.99 2.20
C ALA A 115 -6.03 -23.15 3.15
N VAL A 116 -5.50 -23.14 4.39
CA VAL A 116 -5.84 -24.14 5.41
C VAL A 116 -7.32 -24.05 5.79
N ALA A 117 -7.86 -22.85 5.99
CA ALA A 117 -9.27 -22.66 6.28
C ALA A 117 -10.17 -23.19 5.15
N TRP A 118 -9.78 -22.95 3.90
CA TRP A 118 -10.52 -23.43 2.73
C TRP A 118 -10.47 -24.97 2.59
N LEU A 119 -9.30 -25.58 2.80
CA LEU A 119 -9.13 -27.03 2.76
C LEU A 119 -9.84 -27.72 3.94
N GLY A 120 -9.74 -27.18 5.15
CA GLY A 120 -10.39 -27.72 6.34
C GLY A 120 -11.92 -27.60 6.30
N GLY A 121 -12.45 -26.53 5.71
CA GLY A 121 -13.89 -26.34 5.50
C GLY A 121 -14.50 -27.19 4.38
N SER A 122 -13.68 -27.80 3.52
CA SER A 122 -14.14 -28.73 2.48
C SER A 122 -14.36 -30.17 2.96
N ALA A 123 -14.06 -30.45 4.23
CA ALA A 123 -14.19 -31.76 4.88
C ALA A 123 -15.44 -31.88 5.80
N SER A 124 -16.33 -30.89 5.79
CA SER A 124 -17.61 -30.87 6.53
C SER A 124 -18.77 -30.62 5.58
#